data_AF-A0A2U1RGX6-F1
#
_entry.id   AF-A0A2U1RGX6-F1
#
_cell.length_a   1.000
_cell.length_b   1.000
_cell.length_c   1.000
_cell.angle_alpha   90.00
_cell.angle_beta   90.00
_cell.angle_gamma   90.00
#
_symmetry.space_group_name_H-M   'P 1'
#
loop_
_entity.id
_entity.type
_entity.pdbx_description
1 polymer ?
#
loop_
_entity_poly.entity_id
_entity_poly.type
_entity_poly.pdbx_seq_one_letter_code
_entity_poly.pdbx_strand_id
1 'polypeptide(L)'
;MTGRVLILVGVMLSAAFIAGCRMKSDMNLKKVKVSASTVYCLFDPSCAVAVTNSSTVPIPMEIMGKAVVESRTFAGKPGTPAAGLYGYEYRIDLEQGAETVVEVEEFGKVKYMPCLSSIIFDFGPIVDTLDYNGDGQTDELIYVVSQGGPGKASLGFVQRFHGRLTFNFDSPICVGGQNHPGDSTFFFGLVSTKPPRLVDATIKETAGLGAASPKMKKNIKYHVDVYAPQIDTEGSKSDRSEGL
;
A
#
# COMPACT_ATOMS: atom_id res chain seq x y z
N MET A 1 53.78 -25.01 -61.44
CA MET A 1 53.66 -25.76 -60.17
C MET A 1 53.07 -24.80 -59.15
N THR A 2 51.75 -24.90 -58.90
CA THR A 2 51.18 -25.37 -57.61
C THR A 2 51.60 -24.46 -56.45
N GLY A 3 50.77 -23.69 -55.75
CA GLY A 3 49.32 -23.57 -55.62
C GLY A 3 49.04 -22.80 -54.31
N ARG A 4 47.77 -22.76 -53.87
CA ARG A 4 47.26 -22.30 -52.56
C ARG A 4 46.95 -20.80 -52.45
N VAL A 5 45.90 -20.33 -51.77
CA VAL A 5 44.78 -20.96 -51.04
C VAL A 5 43.70 -19.86 -50.92
N LEU A 6 42.42 -20.23 -51.08
CA LEU A 6 41.27 -19.37 -50.80
C LEU A 6 41.11 -19.22 -49.28
N ILE A 7 41.05 -17.99 -48.76
CA ILE A 7 40.55 -17.70 -47.41
C ILE A 7 39.38 -16.73 -47.55
N LEU A 8 38.18 -17.28 -47.39
CA LEU A 8 36.92 -16.55 -47.23
C LEU A 8 36.84 -16.03 -45.79
N VAL A 9 36.93 -14.72 -45.60
CA VAL A 9 36.59 -14.06 -44.34
C VAL A 9 35.17 -13.52 -44.46
N GLY A 10 34.21 -14.28 -43.94
CA GLY A 10 32.82 -13.83 -43.79
C GLY A 10 32.71 -12.87 -42.60
N VAL A 11 32.48 -11.58 -42.88
CA VAL A 11 32.15 -10.58 -41.86
C VAL A 11 30.65 -10.66 -41.60
N MET A 12 30.26 -11.42 -40.58
CA MET A 12 28.91 -11.37 -40.01
C MET A 12 28.78 -10.07 -39.20
N LEU A 13 28.11 -9.07 -39.76
CA LEU A 13 27.78 -7.83 -39.07
C LEU A 13 26.50 -8.06 -38.25
N SER A 14 26.68 -8.41 -36.97
CA SER A 14 25.61 -8.62 -36.01
C SER A 14 24.83 -7.33 -35.76
N ALA A 15 23.57 -7.27 -36.20
CA ALA A 15 22.64 -6.21 -35.82
C ALA A 15 22.28 -6.36 -34.33
N ALA A 16 22.86 -5.51 -33.48
CA ALA A 16 22.50 -5.42 -32.08
C ALA A 16 21.10 -4.80 -31.94
N PHE A 17 20.09 -5.63 -31.70
CA PHE A 17 18.79 -5.18 -31.20
C PHE A 17 18.98 -4.65 -29.77
N ILE A 18 19.15 -3.33 -29.62
CA ILE A 18 18.98 -2.66 -28.33
C ILE A 18 17.47 -2.63 -28.04
N ALA A 19 16.91 -3.76 -27.66
CA ALA A 19 15.64 -3.81 -26.97
C ALA A 19 15.88 -3.17 -25.60
N GLY A 20 15.74 -1.85 -25.54
CA GLY A 20 15.79 -1.09 -24.31
C GLY A 20 14.78 -1.70 -23.35
N CYS A 21 15.27 -2.34 -22.28
CA CYS A 21 14.46 -2.57 -21.10
C CYS A 21 13.94 -1.20 -20.69
N ARG A 22 12.67 -0.89 -21.01
CA ARG A 22 11.95 0.17 -20.33
C ARG A 22 11.90 -0.27 -18.88
N MET A 23 12.87 0.19 -18.09
CA MET A 23 12.82 0.05 -16.64
C MET A 23 11.48 0.67 -16.24
N LYS A 24 10.58 -0.16 -15.74
CA LYS A 24 9.28 0.26 -15.23
C LYS A 24 9.57 1.26 -14.13
N SER A 25 9.38 2.54 -14.43
CA SER A 25 9.77 3.67 -13.60
C SER A 25 9.15 3.51 -12.21
N ASP A 26 9.96 3.69 -11.17
CA ASP A 26 9.43 3.99 -9.84
C ASP A 26 8.66 5.31 -9.94
N MET A 27 7.33 5.23 -9.83
CA MET A 27 6.46 6.40 -10.01
C MET A 27 6.01 6.86 -8.64
N ASN A 28 6.49 8.03 -8.22
CA ASN A 28 5.95 8.74 -7.07
C ASN A 28 4.57 9.26 -7.45
N LEU A 29 3.55 8.81 -6.72
CA LEU A 29 2.18 9.24 -6.92
C LEU A 29 1.93 10.51 -6.10
N LYS A 30 1.30 11.50 -6.73
CA LYS A 30 0.88 12.71 -6.02
C LYS A 30 -0.29 12.39 -5.09
N LYS A 31 -0.35 13.13 -4.01
CA LYS A 31 -1.37 12.99 -2.96
C LYS A 31 -1.87 14.37 -2.57
N VAL A 32 -3.09 14.43 -2.05
CA VAL A 32 -3.68 15.67 -1.54
C VAL A 32 -4.35 15.46 -0.18
N LYS A 33 -4.25 16.48 0.67
CA LYS A 33 -4.90 16.50 1.99
C LYS A 33 -6.26 17.19 1.85
N VAL A 34 -7.31 16.51 2.31
CA VAL A 34 -8.70 16.93 2.10
C VAL A 34 -9.56 16.63 3.34
N SER A 35 -10.80 17.13 3.33
CA SER A 35 -11.82 16.72 4.30
C SER A 35 -12.55 15.45 3.83
N ALA A 36 -13.12 14.70 4.77
CA ALA A 36 -13.92 13.51 4.43
C ALA A 36 -15.09 13.89 3.52
N SER A 37 -15.76 15.01 3.85
CA SER A 37 -16.90 15.53 3.08
C SER A 37 -16.52 15.80 1.62
N THR A 38 -15.38 16.46 1.38
CA THR A 38 -14.91 16.76 0.02
C THR A 38 -14.79 15.49 -0.83
N VAL A 39 -14.20 14.43 -0.28
CA VAL A 39 -14.08 13.14 -0.98
C VAL A 39 -15.46 12.51 -1.15
N TYR A 40 -16.27 12.46 -0.10
CA TYR A 40 -17.57 11.77 -0.13
C TYR A 40 -18.58 12.43 -1.07
N CYS A 41 -18.51 13.75 -1.28
CA CYS A 41 -19.32 14.43 -2.28
C CYS A 41 -19.05 13.95 -3.71
N LEU A 42 -17.85 13.40 -3.99
CA LEU A 42 -17.55 12.79 -5.29
C LEU A 42 -18.34 11.50 -5.50
N PHE A 43 -18.76 10.84 -4.43
CA PHE A 43 -19.40 9.53 -4.46
C PHE A 43 -20.90 9.58 -4.20
N ASP A 44 -21.35 10.50 -3.35
CA ASP A 44 -22.74 10.62 -2.94
C ASP A 44 -23.19 12.10 -2.95
N PRO A 45 -24.34 12.46 -3.56
CA PRO A 45 -24.83 13.84 -3.55
C PRO A 45 -25.11 14.38 -2.15
N SER A 46 -25.33 13.50 -1.16
CA SER A 46 -25.48 13.89 0.25
C SER A 46 -24.15 14.11 0.98
N CYS A 47 -23.01 13.86 0.30
CA CYS A 47 -21.66 13.86 0.87
C CYS A 47 -21.48 12.87 2.03
N ALA A 48 -22.33 11.84 2.09
CA ALA A 48 -22.24 10.74 3.03
C ALA A 48 -22.21 9.41 2.26
N VAL A 49 -21.10 8.69 2.34
CA VAL A 49 -20.95 7.41 1.65
C VAL A 49 -21.54 6.26 2.45
N ALA A 50 -22.26 5.37 1.78
CA ALA A 50 -22.64 4.08 2.34
C ALA A 50 -21.48 3.08 2.16
N VAL A 51 -20.93 2.61 3.27
CA VAL A 51 -19.86 1.61 3.25
C VAL A 51 -20.41 0.28 2.73
N THR A 52 -19.80 -0.26 1.67
CA THR A 52 -20.21 -1.54 1.04
C THR A 52 -19.46 -2.72 1.63
N ASN A 53 -18.18 -2.54 1.96
CA ASN A 53 -17.32 -3.54 2.59
C ASN A 53 -16.47 -2.85 3.66
N SER A 54 -16.26 -3.52 4.78
CA SER A 54 -15.41 -3.04 5.88
C SER A 54 -14.72 -4.23 6.54
N SER A 55 -13.48 -4.03 6.96
CA SER A 55 -12.71 -4.99 7.74
C SER A 55 -11.81 -4.27 8.73
N THR A 56 -11.72 -4.83 9.94
CA THR A 56 -10.74 -4.44 10.96
C THR A 56 -9.88 -5.67 11.24
N VAL A 57 -8.67 -5.69 10.71
CA VAL A 57 -7.78 -6.86 10.75
C VAL A 57 -6.65 -6.62 11.75
N PRO A 58 -6.43 -7.54 12.71
CA PRO A 58 -5.30 -7.43 13.64
C PRO A 58 -3.95 -7.50 12.92
N ILE A 59 -3.02 -6.63 13.31
CA ILE A 59 -1.62 -6.73 12.93
C ILE A 59 -0.94 -7.63 13.98
N PRO A 60 -0.33 -8.77 13.60
CA PRO A 60 0.26 -9.73 14.54
C PRO A 60 1.61 -9.25 15.10
N MET A 61 1.59 -8.12 15.81
CA MET A 61 2.76 -7.50 16.46
C MET A 61 2.97 -8.07 17.86
N GLU A 62 4.23 -8.13 18.30
CA GLU A 62 4.60 -8.49 19.68
C GLU A 62 4.39 -7.28 20.61
N ILE A 63 3.14 -7.03 21.01
CA ILE A 63 2.73 -5.85 21.80
C ILE A 63 1.71 -6.22 22.87
N MET A 64 1.47 -5.31 23.82
CA MET A 64 0.27 -5.35 24.64
C MET A 64 -0.89 -4.66 23.92
N GLY A 65 -2.12 -5.18 24.08
CA GLY A 65 -3.32 -4.54 23.54
C GLY A 65 -3.58 -4.88 22.07
N LYS A 66 -3.99 -3.89 21.27
CA LYS A 66 -4.42 -4.09 19.87
C LYS A 66 -3.69 -3.18 18.90
N ALA A 67 -3.34 -3.75 17.76
CA ALA A 67 -2.92 -3.06 16.55
C ALA A 67 -3.79 -3.56 15.40
N VAL A 68 -4.39 -2.66 14.62
CA VAL A 68 -5.31 -3.04 13.54
C VAL A 68 -5.09 -2.23 12.27
N VAL A 69 -5.43 -2.85 11.13
CA VAL A 69 -5.70 -2.15 9.88
C VAL A 69 -7.20 -2.12 9.66
N GLU A 70 -7.72 -0.93 9.48
CA GLU A 70 -9.07 -0.68 9.01
C GLU A 70 -9.03 -0.50 7.49
N SER A 71 -9.87 -1.24 6.78
CA SER A 71 -10.08 -1.08 5.35
C SER A 71 -11.57 -1.01 5.08
N ARG A 72 -12.00 -0.04 4.28
CA ARG A 72 -13.40 0.08 3.87
C ARG A 72 -13.53 0.52 2.43
N THR A 73 -14.65 0.18 1.83
CA THR A 73 -14.97 0.58 0.46
C THR A 73 -16.38 1.12 0.36
N PHE A 74 -16.62 1.92 -0.68
CA PHE A 74 -17.92 2.48 -1.01
C PHE A 74 -18.03 2.69 -2.53
N ALA A 75 -19.26 2.74 -3.03
CA ALA A 75 -19.53 2.88 -4.47
C ALA A 75 -20.10 4.27 -4.79
N GLY A 76 -19.73 4.82 -5.95
CA GLY A 76 -20.28 6.08 -6.42
C GLY A 76 -21.69 5.92 -6.98
N LYS A 77 -22.60 6.80 -6.54
CA LYS A 77 -23.99 6.83 -6.99
C LYS A 77 -24.15 7.45 -8.38
N PRO A 78 -25.22 7.12 -9.11
CA PRO A 78 -25.53 7.80 -10.37
C PRO A 78 -25.58 9.33 -10.22
N GLY A 79 -25.00 10.04 -11.19
CA GLY A 79 -24.98 11.50 -11.22
C GLY A 79 -23.87 12.15 -10.40
N THR A 80 -22.99 11.38 -9.75
CA THR A 80 -21.80 11.91 -9.08
C THR A 80 -20.55 11.78 -9.95
N PRO A 81 -19.48 12.55 -9.68
CA PRO A 81 -18.21 12.41 -10.40
C PRO A 81 -17.64 10.99 -10.39
N ALA A 82 -17.84 10.25 -9.30
CA ALA A 82 -17.36 8.88 -9.14
C ALA A 82 -18.40 7.80 -9.49
N ALA A 83 -19.45 8.13 -10.25
CA ALA A 83 -20.50 7.17 -10.63
C ALA A 83 -19.91 5.89 -11.25
N GLY A 84 -20.26 4.73 -10.69
CA GLY A 84 -19.76 3.42 -11.14
C GLY A 84 -18.32 3.10 -10.71
N LEU A 85 -17.68 3.95 -9.92
CA LEU A 85 -16.36 3.72 -9.33
C LEU A 85 -16.47 3.23 -7.88
N TYR A 86 -15.37 2.68 -7.38
CA TYR A 86 -15.22 2.21 -6.01
C TYR A 86 -14.12 3.00 -5.31
N GLY A 87 -14.48 3.64 -4.20
CA GLY A 87 -13.53 4.26 -3.28
C GLY A 87 -13.01 3.22 -2.29
N TYR A 88 -11.71 3.30 -2.00
CA TYR A 88 -11.00 2.42 -1.07
C TYR A 88 -10.29 3.28 -0.04
N GLU A 89 -10.54 3.03 1.25
CA GLU A 89 -9.91 3.74 2.34
C GLU A 89 -9.24 2.79 3.32
N TYR A 90 -8.09 3.23 3.82
CA TYR A 90 -7.25 2.50 4.75
C TYR A 90 -6.87 3.38 5.92
N ARG A 91 -6.79 2.79 7.11
CA ARG A 91 -6.25 3.41 8.33
C ARG A 91 -5.51 2.38 9.14
N ILE A 92 -4.37 2.77 9.70
CA ILE A 92 -3.65 1.98 10.70
C ILE A 92 -3.92 2.60 12.06
N ASP A 93 -4.33 1.78 13.02
CA ASP A 93 -4.66 2.21 14.37
C ASP A 93 -3.89 1.37 15.40
N LEU A 94 -2.96 2.03 16.09
CA LEU A 94 -2.17 1.48 17.20
C LEU A 94 -2.52 2.15 18.53
N GLU A 95 -3.60 2.93 18.63
CA GLU A 95 -3.92 3.74 19.82
C GLU A 95 -4.14 2.87 21.07
N GLN A 96 -4.59 1.62 20.87
CA GLN A 96 -4.78 0.61 21.91
C GLN A 96 -3.58 -0.33 22.08
N GLY A 97 -2.50 -0.12 21.33
CA GLY A 97 -1.26 -0.88 21.42
C GLY A 97 -0.31 -0.22 22.42
N ALA A 98 0.42 -1.03 23.19
CA ALA A 98 1.43 -0.56 24.12
C ALA A 98 2.73 -1.37 24.04
N GLU A 99 3.83 -0.73 24.41
CA GLU A 99 5.15 -1.35 24.55
C GLU A 99 5.09 -2.62 25.41
N THR A 100 5.93 -3.59 25.07
CA THR A 100 6.09 -4.84 25.84
C THR A 100 7.54 -5.02 26.27
N VAL A 101 7.81 -6.07 27.03
CA VAL A 101 9.18 -6.47 27.40
C VAL A 101 9.51 -7.76 26.66
N VAL A 102 10.57 -7.71 25.86
CA VAL A 102 11.10 -8.87 25.13
C VAL A 102 12.46 -9.25 25.69
N GLU A 103 12.76 -10.54 25.67
CA GLU A 103 14.07 -11.06 26.05
C GLU A 103 14.98 -11.14 24.82
N VAL A 104 16.13 -10.49 24.92
CA VAL A 104 17.16 -10.49 23.88
C VAL A 104 18.39 -11.19 24.45
N GLU A 105 18.83 -12.26 23.81
CA GLU A 105 19.91 -13.15 24.32
C GLU A 105 21.16 -12.42 24.84
N GLU A 106 21.51 -11.27 24.24
CA GLU A 106 22.69 -10.46 24.61
C GLU A 106 22.40 -9.31 25.57
N PHE A 107 21.14 -8.87 25.69
CA PHE A 107 20.75 -7.64 26.42
C PHE A 107 19.77 -7.91 27.57
N GLY A 108 19.32 -9.15 27.74
CA GLY A 108 18.28 -9.52 28.71
C GLY A 108 16.93 -8.90 28.34
N LYS A 109 16.18 -8.48 29.35
CA LYS A 109 14.84 -7.91 29.18
C LYS A 109 14.93 -6.45 28.72
N VAL A 110 14.48 -6.17 27.51
CA VAL A 110 14.43 -4.82 26.94
C VAL A 110 12.99 -4.39 26.69
N LYS A 111 12.72 -3.10 26.87
CA LYS A 111 11.46 -2.50 26.42
C LYS A 111 11.43 -2.48 24.90
N TYR A 112 10.33 -2.95 24.34
CA TYR A 112 10.09 -3.04 22.92
C TYR A 112 8.86 -2.22 22.54
N MET A 113 9.11 -1.15 21.79
CA MET A 113 8.09 -0.22 21.28
C MET A 113 8.19 -0.21 19.75
N PRO A 114 7.53 -1.15 19.05
CA PRO A 114 7.57 -1.23 17.60
C PRO A 114 6.88 -0.02 16.95
N CYS A 115 7.42 0.40 15.81
CA CYS A 115 6.82 1.44 14.98
C CYS A 115 6.74 0.99 13.53
N LEU A 116 5.66 1.33 12.84
CA LEU A 116 5.43 0.96 11.45
C LEU A 116 5.92 2.07 10.52
N SER A 117 6.53 1.71 9.38
CA SER A 117 7.08 2.68 8.42
C SER A 117 6.30 2.75 7.11
N SER A 118 5.65 1.66 6.72
CA SER A 118 4.91 1.60 5.46
C SER A 118 3.92 0.44 5.41
N ILE A 119 2.89 0.56 4.59
CA ILE A 119 2.04 -0.54 4.14
C ILE A 119 2.14 -0.71 2.62
N ILE A 120 2.11 -1.96 2.17
CA ILE A 120 2.44 -2.35 0.80
C ILE A 120 1.47 -3.41 0.30
N PHE A 121 0.82 -3.18 -0.83
CA PHE A 121 -0.09 -4.17 -1.43
C PHE A 121 -0.32 -3.89 -2.91
N ASP A 122 -0.89 -4.86 -3.62
CA ASP A 122 -1.33 -4.68 -5.01
C ASP A 122 -2.71 -3.99 -5.01
N PHE A 123 -2.82 -2.88 -5.74
CA PHE A 123 -4.07 -2.11 -5.87
C PHE A 123 -4.68 -2.21 -7.27
N GLY A 124 -4.02 -2.86 -8.24
CA GLY A 124 -4.53 -2.88 -9.61
C GLY A 124 -4.64 -1.47 -10.24
N PRO A 125 -5.60 -1.22 -11.16
CA PRO A 125 -5.76 0.08 -11.82
C PRO A 125 -6.28 1.17 -10.87
N ILE A 126 -5.66 2.36 -10.95
CA ILE A 126 -6.06 3.57 -10.21
C ILE A 126 -6.75 4.51 -11.20
N VAL A 127 -7.84 5.14 -10.78
CA VAL A 127 -8.52 6.21 -11.53
C VAL A 127 -7.77 7.52 -11.31
N ASP A 128 -7.45 8.20 -12.40
CA ASP A 128 -6.68 9.45 -12.48
C ASP A 128 -7.50 10.63 -13.05
N THR A 129 -8.82 10.52 -12.99
CA THR A 129 -9.75 11.53 -13.54
C THR A 129 -10.55 12.26 -12.47
N LEU A 130 -10.26 12.02 -11.19
CA LEU A 130 -10.98 12.63 -10.08
C LEU A 130 -10.18 13.79 -9.50
N ASP A 131 -10.85 14.92 -9.35
CA ASP A 131 -10.35 16.10 -8.66
C ASP A 131 -10.79 16.03 -7.20
N TYR A 132 -9.87 15.63 -6.32
CA TYR A 132 -10.19 15.44 -4.90
C TYR A 132 -10.27 16.75 -4.11
N ASN A 133 -9.67 17.84 -4.58
CA ASN A 133 -9.59 19.11 -3.84
C ASN A 133 -10.38 20.26 -4.49
N GLY A 134 -10.93 20.05 -5.69
CA GLY A 134 -11.72 21.02 -6.44
C GLY A 134 -10.90 22.08 -7.17
N ASP A 135 -9.60 21.85 -7.41
CA ASP A 135 -8.71 22.83 -8.06
C ASP A 135 -8.66 22.72 -9.60
N GLY A 136 -9.39 21.75 -10.17
CA GLY A 136 -9.44 21.46 -11.61
C GLY A 136 -8.32 20.53 -12.10
N GLN A 137 -7.43 20.06 -11.21
CA GLN A 137 -6.40 19.07 -11.50
C GLN A 137 -6.87 17.67 -11.08
N THR A 138 -6.27 16.64 -11.69
CA THR A 138 -6.65 15.24 -11.48
C THR A 138 -5.44 14.32 -11.30
N ASP A 139 -4.24 14.91 -11.19
CA ASP A 139 -3.00 14.15 -11.11
C ASP A 139 -2.65 13.73 -9.67
N GLU A 140 -3.39 14.20 -8.66
CA GLU A 140 -3.38 13.67 -7.30
C GLU A 140 -4.17 12.38 -7.21
N LEU A 141 -3.49 11.24 -7.34
CA LEU A 141 -4.14 9.93 -7.36
C LEU A 141 -4.58 9.41 -5.99
N ILE A 142 -4.19 10.11 -4.92
CA ILE A 142 -4.31 9.66 -3.53
C ILE A 142 -4.86 10.80 -2.69
N TYR A 143 -5.92 10.55 -1.96
CA TYR A 143 -6.42 11.50 -0.97
C TYR A 143 -6.06 11.05 0.45
N VAL A 144 -5.83 12.03 1.32
CA VAL A 144 -5.61 11.84 2.75
C VAL A 144 -6.63 12.68 3.51
N VAL A 145 -7.50 12.01 4.26
CA VAL A 145 -8.59 12.62 5.02
C VAL A 145 -8.04 13.16 6.35
N SER A 146 -7.41 14.33 6.29
CA SER A 146 -6.75 14.94 7.46
C SER A 146 -7.59 16.01 8.16
N GLN A 147 -8.75 16.37 7.62
CA GLN A 147 -9.66 17.34 8.24
C GLN A 147 -10.97 16.66 8.66
N GLY A 148 -11.29 16.73 9.96
CA GLY A 148 -12.53 16.20 10.53
C GLY A 148 -12.59 14.67 10.69
N GLY A 149 -11.50 13.96 10.40
CA GLY A 149 -11.38 12.50 10.58
C GLY A 149 -10.47 12.10 11.75
N PRO A 150 -10.52 10.84 12.21
CA PRO A 150 -9.58 10.30 13.19
C PRO A 150 -8.19 10.15 12.56
N GLY A 151 -7.15 10.11 13.40
CA GLY A 151 -5.76 9.98 12.95
C GLY A 151 -4.88 11.16 13.33
N LYS A 152 -3.57 10.92 13.28
CA LYS A 152 -2.55 11.95 13.56
C LYS A 152 -1.48 12.01 12.47
N ALA A 153 -1.05 10.85 11.98
CA ALA A 153 0.05 10.76 11.03
C ALA A 153 -0.44 10.74 9.58
N SER A 154 0.35 11.34 8.68
CA SER A 154 0.05 11.40 7.25
C SER A 154 0.91 10.41 6.47
N LEU A 155 0.66 10.36 5.16
CA LEU A 155 1.59 9.72 4.24
C LEU A 155 2.77 10.67 3.99
N GLY A 156 3.97 10.13 3.84
CA GLY A 156 5.19 10.83 3.43
C GLY A 156 5.32 10.85 1.90
N PHE A 157 5.24 9.70 1.26
CA PHE A 157 5.19 9.56 -0.20
C PHE A 157 4.62 8.18 -0.57
N VAL A 158 4.11 8.06 -1.79
CA VAL A 158 3.58 6.80 -2.30
C VAL A 158 4.27 6.44 -3.60
N GLN A 159 4.77 5.22 -3.66
CA GLN A 159 5.47 4.70 -4.83
C GLN A 159 4.70 3.56 -5.45
N ARG A 160 4.74 3.50 -6.78
CA ARG A 160 4.25 2.35 -7.53
C ARG A 160 5.42 1.64 -8.20
N PHE A 161 5.61 0.37 -7.84
CA PHE A 161 6.61 -0.49 -8.45
C PHE A 161 6.01 -1.85 -8.79
N HIS A 162 6.08 -2.25 -10.05
CA HIS A 162 5.57 -3.55 -10.53
C HIS A 162 4.10 -3.84 -10.15
N GLY A 163 3.25 -2.81 -10.13
CA GLY A 163 1.82 -2.95 -9.78
C GLY A 163 1.52 -2.79 -8.29
N ARG A 164 2.54 -2.94 -7.44
CA ARG A 164 2.46 -2.81 -5.99
C ARG A 164 2.62 -1.34 -5.57
N LEU A 165 1.72 -0.89 -4.71
CA LEU A 165 1.81 0.41 -4.06
C LEU A 165 2.52 0.27 -2.73
N THR A 166 3.44 1.19 -2.45
CA THR A 166 4.08 1.37 -1.16
C THR A 166 3.69 2.72 -0.60
N PHE A 167 2.89 2.71 0.46
CA PHE A 167 2.49 3.89 1.21
C PHE A 167 3.48 4.08 2.35
N ASN A 168 4.38 5.05 2.23
CA ASN A 168 5.33 5.38 3.30
C ASN A 168 4.71 6.44 4.19
N PHE A 169 4.82 6.29 5.51
CA PHE A 169 4.32 7.28 6.47
C PHE A 169 5.30 8.46 6.57
N ASP A 170 4.79 9.66 6.86
CA ASP A 170 5.62 10.86 7.01
C ASP A 170 6.47 10.81 8.30
N SER A 171 5.97 10.10 9.30
CA SER A 171 6.68 9.67 10.50
C SER A 171 6.29 8.23 10.85
N PRO A 172 7.16 7.45 11.50
CA PRO A 172 6.79 6.12 11.98
C PRO A 172 5.56 6.14 12.90
N ILE A 173 4.68 5.15 12.77
CA ILE A 173 3.48 4.99 13.59
C ILE A 173 3.81 4.03 14.73
N CYS A 174 3.92 4.52 15.96
CA CYS A 174 4.38 3.72 17.09
C CYS A 174 3.22 3.24 17.98
N VAL A 175 3.42 2.12 18.66
CA VAL A 175 2.57 1.79 19.82
C VAL A 175 2.82 2.75 20.99
N GLY A 176 1.89 2.78 21.93
CA GLY A 176 1.96 3.63 23.11
C GLY A 176 3.03 3.20 24.11
N GLY A 177 3.40 4.12 24.97
CA GLY A 177 4.25 3.89 26.13
C GLY A 177 3.46 4.06 27.42
N GLN A 178 4.15 4.02 28.56
CA GLN A 178 3.51 4.13 29.88
C GLN A 178 2.65 5.40 30.07
N ASN A 179 2.98 6.50 29.38
CA ASN A 179 2.33 7.80 29.55
C ASN A 179 1.76 8.40 28.26
N HIS A 180 1.68 7.63 27.17
CA HIS A 180 1.09 8.11 25.93
C HIS A 180 0.41 6.95 25.18
N PRO A 181 -0.78 7.18 24.56
CA PRO A 181 -1.37 6.19 23.68
C PRO A 181 -0.49 5.98 22.45
N GLY A 182 -0.75 4.91 21.70
CA GLY A 182 -0.13 4.73 20.39
C GLY A 182 -0.66 5.70 19.34
N ASP A 183 -0.07 5.62 18.17
CA ASP A 183 -0.38 6.47 17.02
C ASP A 183 -1.43 5.83 16.11
N SER A 184 -2.03 6.67 15.27
CA SER A 184 -2.87 6.24 14.16
C SER A 184 -2.64 7.12 12.93
N THR A 185 -2.85 6.55 11.75
CA THR A 185 -2.85 7.34 10.51
C THR A 185 -4.19 8.05 10.35
N PHE A 186 -4.20 9.14 9.59
CA PHE A 186 -5.42 9.56 8.89
C PHE A 186 -5.90 8.43 7.97
N PHE A 187 -7.19 8.46 7.61
CA PHE A 187 -7.64 7.66 6.48
C PHE A 187 -6.95 8.18 5.21
N PHE A 188 -6.46 7.26 4.39
CA PHE A 188 -5.98 7.55 3.05
C PHE A 188 -6.60 6.59 2.07
N GLY A 189 -6.78 7.04 0.84
CA GLY A 189 -7.52 6.25 -0.12
C GLY A 189 -7.25 6.61 -1.57
N LEU A 190 -7.79 5.76 -2.43
CA LEU A 190 -7.68 5.83 -3.89
C LEU A 190 -8.96 5.23 -4.48
N VAL A 191 -9.11 5.39 -5.80
CA VAL A 191 -10.32 5.00 -6.51
C VAL A 191 -9.99 4.03 -7.64
N SER A 192 -10.85 3.05 -7.87
CA SER A 192 -10.72 2.09 -8.97
C SER A 192 -12.05 1.83 -9.65
N THR A 193 -11.99 1.39 -10.90
CA THR A 193 -13.12 0.83 -11.65
C THR A 193 -13.40 -0.62 -11.30
N LYS A 194 -12.53 -1.28 -10.52
CA LYS A 194 -12.66 -2.70 -10.16
C LYS A 194 -13.32 -2.85 -8.78
N PRO A 195 -14.17 -3.88 -8.59
CA PRO A 195 -14.81 -4.16 -7.31
C PRO A 195 -13.80 -4.70 -6.28
N PRO A 196 -14.12 -4.60 -4.98
CA PRO A 196 -13.19 -4.95 -3.91
C PRO A 196 -12.98 -6.45 -3.76
N ARG A 197 -11.75 -6.83 -3.42
CA ARG A 197 -11.34 -8.19 -3.03
C ARG A 197 -10.35 -8.12 -1.88
N LEU A 198 -10.25 -9.19 -1.09
CA LEU A 198 -9.19 -9.30 -0.10
C LEU A 198 -7.85 -9.56 -0.80
N VAL A 199 -6.83 -8.81 -0.42
CA VAL A 199 -5.45 -8.97 -0.85
C VAL A 199 -4.51 -8.96 0.35
N ASP A 200 -3.41 -9.70 0.24
CA ASP A 200 -2.34 -9.68 1.24
C ASP A 200 -1.58 -8.35 1.17
N ALA A 201 -1.59 -7.61 2.27
CA ALA A 201 -0.80 -6.42 2.49
C ALA A 201 0.36 -6.70 3.44
N THR A 202 1.54 -6.23 3.03
CA THR A 202 2.74 -6.26 3.87
C THR A 202 2.91 -4.93 4.58
N ILE A 203 2.88 -4.94 5.90
CA ILE A 203 3.26 -3.80 6.75
C ILE A 203 4.71 -3.99 7.19
N LYS A 204 5.52 -2.94 7.06
CA LYS A 204 6.92 -2.96 7.52
C LYS A 204 7.05 -2.22 8.84
N GLU A 205 7.75 -2.83 9.77
CA GLU A 205 8.27 -2.15 10.94
C GLU A 205 9.52 -1.32 10.58
N THR A 206 9.75 -0.23 11.30
CA THR A 206 11.03 0.47 11.26
C THR A 206 12.13 -0.47 11.74
N ALA A 207 13.34 -0.31 11.19
CA ALA A 207 14.53 -0.84 11.85
C ALA A 207 14.71 -0.01 13.14
N GLY A 208 14.14 -0.50 14.24
CA GLY A 208 13.81 0.33 15.41
C GLY A 208 14.99 1.09 16.03
N LEU A 209 14.66 2.24 16.63
CA LEU A 209 15.53 2.98 17.56
C LEU A 209 15.75 2.25 18.91
N GLY A 210 15.15 1.07 19.09
CA GLY A 210 15.44 0.13 20.18
C GLY A 210 16.50 -0.94 19.83
N ALA A 211 17.16 -0.86 18.67
CA ALA A 211 18.21 -1.80 18.27
C ALA A 211 19.51 -1.57 19.06
N ALA A 212 19.50 -1.90 20.36
CA ALA A 212 20.74 -2.04 21.14
C ALA A 212 21.62 -3.18 20.59
N SER A 213 21.07 -4.11 19.80
CA SER A 213 21.81 -5.17 19.10
C SER A 213 21.69 -5.07 17.57
N PRO A 214 22.79 -5.24 16.81
CA PRO A 214 22.76 -5.52 15.37
C PRO A 214 21.88 -6.73 14.99
N LYS A 215 21.59 -7.65 15.92
CA LYS A 215 20.72 -8.83 15.71
C LYS A 215 19.22 -8.52 15.79
N MET A 216 18.83 -7.35 16.32
CA MET A 216 17.46 -6.83 16.29
C MET A 216 17.14 -6.03 15.02
N LYS A 217 18.09 -5.88 14.09
CA LYS A 217 17.85 -5.32 12.74
C LYS A 217 17.08 -6.29 11.84
N LYS A 218 16.07 -6.98 12.37
CA LYS A 218 15.16 -7.76 11.55
C LYS A 218 14.27 -6.76 10.82
N ASN A 219 14.23 -6.86 9.49
CA ASN A 219 13.20 -6.21 8.68
C ASN A 219 11.87 -6.93 8.95
N ILE A 220 11.26 -6.64 10.10
CA ILE A 220 10.01 -7.28 10.52
C ILE A 220 8.90 -6.83 9.55
N LYS A 221 8.14 -7.82 9.11
CA LYS A 221 7.03 -7.66 8.17
C LYS A 221 5.83 -8.39 8.71
N TYR A 222 4.69 -7.73 8.67
CA TYR A 222 3.41 -8.29 9.03
C TYR A 222 2.57 -8.44 7.77
N HIS A 223 1.85 -9.55 7.65
CA HIS A 223 0.94 -9.85 6.56
C HIS A 223 -0.50 -9.74 7.08
N VAL A 224 -1.31 -8.92 6.42
CA VAL A 224 -2.72 -8.70 6.80
C VAL A 224 -3.58 -8.58 5.54
N ASP A 225 -4.79 -9.10 5.58
CA ASP A 225 -5.73 -8.95 4.48
C ASP A 225 -6.37 -7.55 4.49
N VAL A 226 -6.43 -6.91 3.33
CA VAL A 226 -7.15 -5.63 3.13
C VAL A 226 -7.99 -5.68 1.86
N TYR A 227 -9.03 -4.84 1.76
CA TYR A 227 -9.76 -4.72 0.50
C TYR A 227 -8.96 -3.91 -0.51
N ALA A 228 -8.72 -4.46 -1.70
CA ALA A 228 -8.13 -3.73 -2.82
C ALA A 228 -8.76 -4.17 -4.16
N PRO A 229 -8.66 -3.35 -5.21
CA PRO A 229 -9.08 -3.76 -6.54
C PRO A 229 -8.05 -4.71 -7.13
N GLN A 230 -8.50 -5.82 -7.75
CA GLN A 230 -7.62 -6.72 -8.48
C GLN A 230 -8.16 -6.95 -9.89
N ILE A 231 -7.23 -7.12 -10.84
CA ILE A 231 -7.58 -7.56 -12.19
C ILE A 231 -7.80 -9.07 -12.11
N ASP A 232 -8.94 -9.55 -12.57
CA ASP A 232 -9.11 -10.98 -12.82
C ASP A 232 -7.97 -11.44 -13.71
N THR A 233 -7.07 -12.25 -13.14
CA THR A 233 -6.12 -12.99 -13.95
C THR A 233 -6.94 -14.06 -14.63
N GLU A 234 -7.55 -13.75 -15.77
CA GLU A 234 -8.04 -14.77 -16.70
C GLU A 234 -6.86 -15.70 -17.01
N GLY A 235 -6.77 -16.83 -16.31
CA GLY A 235 -5.60 -17.71 -16.42
C GLY A 235 -5.34 -18.70 -15.29
N SER A 236 -6.07 -18.73 -14.18
CA SER A 236 -6.06 -19.92 -13.31
C SER A 236 -6.98 -20.97 -13.91
N LYS A 237 -6.43 -21.79 -14.81
CA LYS A 237 -7.13 -22.94 -15.39
C LYS A 237 -7.68 -23.82 -14.27
N SER A 238 -9.00 -23.96 -14.27
CA SER A 238 -9.70 -25.13 -13.78
C SER A 238 -9.16 -26.35 -14.53
N ASP A 239 -8.29 -27.13 -13.89
CA ASP A 239 -8.05 -28.53 -14.24
C ASP A 239 -8.16 -29.34 -12.95
N ARG A 240 -9.40 -29.67 -12.61
CA ARG A 240 -9.70 -30.90 -11.88
C ARG A 240 -10.98 -31.48 -12.46
N SER A 241 -10.85 -32.01 -13.67
CA SER A 241 -11.78 -33.01 -14.18
C SER A 241 -11.68 -34.26 -13.31
N GLU A 242 -12.80 -34.61 -12.69
CA GLU A 242 -13.12 -35.99 -12.34
C GLU A 242 -13.01 -36.88 -13.59
N GLY A 243 -12.51 -38.11 -13.43
CA GLY A 243 -12.65 -39.14 -14.45
C GLY A 243 -11.50 -40.14 -14.54
N LEU A 244 -11.38 -41.04 -13.55
CA LEU A 244 -11.49 -42.50 -13.70
C LEU A 244 -11.30 -43.19 -12.35
#